data_AF-A0A3G1DLA4-F1
#
_entry.id   AF-A0A3G1DLA4-F1
#
_cell.length_a   1.000
_cell.length_b   1.000
_cell.length_c   1.000
_cell.angle_alpha   90.00
_cell.angle_beta   90.00
_cell.angle_gamma   90.00
#
_symmetry.space_group_name_H-M   'P 1'
#
loop_
_entity.id
_entity.type
_entity.pdbx_description
1 polymer ?
#
loop_
_entity_poly.entity_id
_entity_poly.type
_entity_poly.pdbx_seq_one_letter_code
_entity_poly.pdbx_strand_id
1 'polypeptide(L)' 'VSAATQRSHCNTTQGNEVTSILRWAKDAGKSVGIVTTTRVNHATPSASYAHSADRDWYSDNEMPPEALS' A
#
# COMPACT_ATOMS: atom_id res chain seq x y z
N VAL A 1 7.27 -7.40 13.04
CA VAL A 1 6.27 -7.30 11.96
C VAL A 1 5.48 -8.60 11.95
N SER A 2 4.15 -8.55 12.10
CA SER A 2 3.28 -9.72 11.95
C SER A 2 2.74 -9.78 10.52
N ALA A 3 2.65 -10.97 9.93
CA ALA A 3 2.05 -11.19 8.61
C ALA A 3 0.53 -11.44 8.75
N ALA A 4 -0.20 -10.47 9.32
CA ALA A 4 -1.61 -10.65 9.68
C ALA A 4 -2.58 -10.50 8.49
N THR A 5 -2.19 -9.74 7.46
CA THR A 5 -2.95 -9.62 6.21
C THR A 5 -2.67 -10.81 5.30
N GLN A 6 -3.73 -11.49 4.85
CA GLN A 6 -3.63 -12.58 3.88
C GLN A 6 -3.66 -12.01 2.46
N ARG A 7 -2.79 -12.52 1.58
CA ARG A 7 -2.71 -12.03 0.19
C ARG A 7 -4.06 -12.17 -0.51
N SER A 8 -4.46 -11.12 -1.24
CA SER A 8 -5.73 -11.01 -1.98
C SER A 8 -7.01 -10.97 -1.12
N HIS A 9 -6.91 -11.01 0.21
CA HIS A 9 -8.06 -10.88 1.12
C HIS A 9 -8.18 -9.45 1.67
N CYS A 10 -8.89 -8.59 0.93
CA CYS A 10 -9.06 -7.15 1.24
C CYS A 10 -9.50 -6.91 2.70
N ASN A 11 -10.45 -7.69 3.18
CA ASN A 11 -11.01 -7.62 4.54
C ASN A 11 -9.99 -7.85 5.67
N THR A 12 -8.82 -8.44 5.38
CA THR A 12 -7.75 -8.66 6.37
C THR A 12 -6.75 -7.50 6.45
N THR A 13 -6.93 -6.44 5.65
CA THR A 13 -6.05 -5.26 5.66
C THR A 13 -6.33 -4.36 6.85
N GLN A 14 -7.61 -4.15 7.16
CA GLN A 14 -8.06 -3.20 8.18
C GLN A 14 -7.50 -3.56 9.56
N GLY A 15 -6.78 -2.63 10.18
CA GLY A 15 -6.16 -2.80 11.50
C GLY A 15 -4.78 -3.46 11.47
N ASN A 16 -4.31 -3.92 10.31
CA ASN A 16 -3.00 -4.54 10.10
C ASN A 16 -2.04 -3.65 9.30
N GLU A 17 -2.42 -2.40 9.03
CA GLU A 17 -1.59 -1.43 8.32
C GLU A 17 -0.35 -1.05 9.14
N VAL A 18 0.76 -0.83 8.44
CA VAL A 18 2.01 -0.37 9.05
C VAL A 18 2.44 0.94 8.44
N THR A 19 2.82 1.89 9.30
CA THR A 19 3.18 3.24 8.88
C THR A 19 4.56 3.27 8.23
N SER A 20 4.68 3.89 7.05
CA SER A 20 5.96 4.08 6.37
C SER A 20 6.78 5.21 7.00
N ILE A 21 8.10 5.21 6.77
CA ILE A 21 8.97 6.31 7.17
C ILE A 21 8.62 7.63 6.45
N LEU A 22 8.12 7.55 5.20
CA LEU A 22 7.64 8.73 4.47
C LEU A 22 6.42 9.33 5.17
N ARG A 23 5.53 8.49 5.71
CA ARG A 23 4.40 8.99 6.49
C ARG A 23 4.87 9.67 7.78
N TRP A 24 5.81 9.07 8.53
CA TRP A 24 6.39 9.73 9.71
C TRP A 24 7.07 11.07 9.39
N ALA A 25 7.83 11.15 8.29
CA ALA A 25 8.47 12.39 7.86
C ALA A 25 7.43 13.47 7.52
N LYS A 26 6.35 13.09 6.82
CA LYS A 26 5.25 13.99 6.50
C LYS A 26 4.53 14.50 7.74
N ASP A 27 4.25 13.62 8.70
CA ASP A 27 3.62 13.97 9.99
C ASP A 27 4.52 14.92 10.81
N ALA A 28 5.85 14.80 10.69
CA ALA A 28 6.82 15.72 11.28
C ALA A 28 7.00 17.04 10.49
N GLY A 29 6.14 17.34 9.51
CA GLY A 29 6.17 18.58 8.72
C GLY A 29 7.27 18.64 7.66
N LYS A 30 7.92 17.52 7.32
CA LYS A 30 8.98 17.46 6.29
C LYS A 30 8.39 17.24 4.91
N SER A 31 9.10 17.72 3.89
CA SER A 31 8.82 17.38 2.49
C SER A 31 9.18 15.92 2.22
N VAL A 32 8.38 15.25 1.39
CA VAL A 32 8.58 13.86 0.97
C VAL A 32 8.38 13.74 -0.54
N GLY A 33 9.04 12.76 -1.17
CA GLY A 33 8.93 12.50 -2.60
C GLY A 33 9.34 11.07 -2.94
N ILE A 34 8.82 10.55 -4.05
CA ILE A 34 9.11 9.21 -4.56
C ILE A 34 9.60 9.37 -6.00
N VAL A 35 10.74 8.78 -6.32
CA VAL A 35 11.31 8.72 -7.67
C VAL A 35 11.59 7.26 -7.99
N THR A 36 11.15 6.80 -9.15
CA THR A 36 11.34 5.42 -9.60
C THR A 36 11.43 5.38 -11.12
N THR A 37 12.06 4.34 -11.64
CA THR A 37 12.02 3.98 -13.08
C THR A 37 10.91 2.98 -13.39
N THR A 38 10.26 2.44 -12.36
CA THR A 38 9.10 1.54 -12.50
C THR A 38 7.80 2.33 -12.51
N ARG A 39 6.64 1.65 -12.57
CA ARG A 39 5.36 2.33 -12.33
C ARG A 39 5.34 2.92 -10.93
N VAL A 40 4.79 4.11 -10.77
CA VAL A 40 4.67 4.77 -9.45
C VAL A 40 3.87 3.93 -8.43
N ASN A 41 2.96 3.08 -8.92
CA ASN A 41 2.19 2.11 -8.12
C ASN A 41 2.79 0.69 -8.07
N HIS A 42 4.03 0.49 -8.54
CA HIS A 42 4.75 -0.75 -8.31
C HIS A 42 4.98 -1.00 -6.80
N ALA A 43 5.21 -2.25 -6.39
CA ALA A 43 5.33 -2.63 -4.99
C ALA A 43 6.31 -1.74 -4.17
N THR A 44 7.50 -1.47 -4.71
CA THR A 44 8.53 -0.68 -4.02
C THR A 44 8.11 0.78 -3.75
N PRO A 45 7.69 1.58 -4.73
CA PRO A 45 7.18 2.93 -4.45
C PRO A 45 5.87 2.91 -3.64
N SER A 46 4.95 1.98 -3.91
CA SER A 46 3.69 1.83 -3.19
C SER A 46 3.87 1.57 -1.69
N ALA A 47 4.90 0.83 -1.28
CA ALA A 47 5.19 0.59 0.14
C ALA A 47 5.42 1.89 0.95
N SER A 48 5.69 3.01 0.29
CA SER A 48 5.85 4.30 0.94
C SER A 48 4.52 5.01 1.25
N TYR A 49 3.42 4.68 0.56
CA TYR A 49 2.17 5.44 0.65
C TYR A 49 0.88 4.61 0.71
N ALA A 50 0.90 3.35 0.27
CA ALA A 50 -0.28 2.49 0.13
C ALA A 50 -0.35 1.42 1.21
N HIS A 51 -1.58 1.00 1.51
CA HIS A 51 -1.90 -0.21 2.27
C HIS A 51 -2.80 -1.08 1.39
N SER A 52 -2.36 -2.28 1.04
CA SER A 52 -3.08 -3.20 0.17
C SER A 52 -2.76 -4.65 0.55
N ALA A 53 -3.76 -5.52 0.48
CA ALA A 53 -3.59 -6.97 0.66
C ALA A 53 -2.91 -7.64 -0.55
N ASP A 54 -2.89 -7.00 -1.72
CA ASP A 54 -2.20 -7.52 -2.89
C ASP A 54 -1.45 -6.42 -3.64
N ARG A 55 -0.22 -6.72 -4.03
CA ARG A 55 0.66 -5.80 -4.76
C ARG A 55 0.30 -5.69 -6.25
N ASP A 56 -0.50 -6.63 -6.75
CA ASP A 56 -0.90 -6.69 -8.15
C ASP A 56 -2.17 -5.85 -8.42
N TRP A 57 -2.80 -5.28 -7.38
CA TRP A 57 -3.92 -4.35 -7.50
C TRP A 57 -3.44 -2.95 -7.89
N TYR A 58 -3.03 -2.80 -9.14
CA TYR A 58 -2.55 -1.52 -9.70
C TYR A 58 -3.67 -0.51 -9.94
N SER A 59 -4.87 -1.02 -10.26
CA SER A 59 -6.12 -0.31 -10.43
C SER A 59 -7.29 -1.20 -10.00
N ASP A 60 -8.50 -0.67 -10.05
CA ASP A 60 -9.76 -1.41 -9.84
C ASP A 60 -9.93 -2.58 -10.82
N ASN A 61 -9.34 -2.50 -12.02
CA ASN A 61 -9.38 -3.57 -13.02
C ASN A 61 -8.66 -4.87 -12.58
N GLU A 62 -7.70 -4.79 -11.65
CA GLU A 62 -7.00 -5.96 -11.11
C GLU A 62 -7.60 -6.48 -9.80
N MET A 63 -8.57 -5.77 -9.24
CA MET A 63 -9.20 -6.13 -7.98
C MET A 63 -10.33 -7.14 -8.21
N PRO A 64 -10.46 -8.16 -7.36
CA PRO A 64 -11.60 -9.07 -7.45
C PRO A 64 -12.88 -8.34 -6.99
N PRO A 65 -14.08 -8.75 -7.47
CA PRO A 65 -15.33 -8.05 -7.16
C PRO A 65 -15.58 -7.85 -5.66
N GLU A 66 -15.21 -8.82 -4.82
CA GLU A 66 -15.33 -8.74 -3.35
C GLU A 66 -14.43 -7.68 -2.70
N ALA A 67 -13.42 -7.17 -3.41
CA ALA A 67 -12.56 -6.09 -2.93
C ALA A 67 -13.01 -4.71 -3.41
N LEU A 68 -13.96 -4.63 -4.35
CA LEU A 68 -14.50 -3.40 -4.92
C LEU A 68 -15.79 -2.91 -4.23
N SER A 69 -16.37 -3.73 -3.34
CA SER A 69 -17.64 -3.50 -2.66
C SER A 69 -17.49 -3.00 -1.24
#